data_AF-A0A0J1DCF9-F1
#
_entry.id   AF-A0A0J1DCF9-F1
#
_cell.length_a   1.000
_cell.length_b   1.000
_cell.length_c   1.000
_cell.angle_alpha   90.00
_cell.angle_beta   90.00
_cell.angle_gamma   90.00
#
_symmetry.space_group_name_H-M   'P 1'
#
loop_
_entity.id
_entity.type
_entity.pdbx_description
1 polymer ?
#
loop_
_entity_poly.entity_id
_entity_poly.type
_entity_poly.pdbx_seq_one_letter_code
_entity_poly.pdbx_strand_id
1 'polypeptide(L)'
;MQAVSARRDGADPGFSRAGAWELTPLWPGAASPSGLGGTVLRLDAPRLSDDGRLALGGATRAHAEGPLSRDDVRWRAAGYRNWAVLGEAVRGGAGLLGEPIETVLLRPAAWDAPRLDEIRQQLCWTLLDEGGARLLLRLPYEPWKAERLANLETWAASGQPIEAVLARLDRSGGASLLEPFALAVAHGGTVRAVSLDFERGPARPTLAARLGRLFGGRSAPAPREPQPVHLKALAALLDLLERKGMTGHLQHRDGAAALAELRRTLLAVGLDDIAAAIQRYLDAPGAAAALALFHLAQTAADLDTAFLQG
;
A
#
# COMPACT_ATOMS: atom_id res chain seq x y z
N MET A 1 8.33 15.36 25.81
CA MET A 1 7.92 14.25 24.93
C MET A 1 6.52 14.57 24.42
N GLN A 2 6.42 15.31 23.30
CA GLN A 2 5.12 15.60 22.69
C GLN A 2 4.80 14.46 21.74
N ALA A 3 3.77 13.69 22.04
CA ALA A 3 3.14 12.81 21.07
C ALA A 3 2.78 13.67 19.85
N VAL A 4 3.27 13.31 18.67
CA VAL A 4 2.84 13.94 17.43
C VAL A 4 1.37 13.54 17.26
N SER A 5 0.47 14.42 17.71
CA SER A 5 -0.97 14.25 17.48
C SER A 5 -1.14 14.20 15.97
N ALA A 6 -1.52 13.03 15.44
CA ALA A 6 -1.98 12.92 14.06
C ALA A 6 -3.18 13.88 13.92
N ARG A 7 -2.99 15.00 13.22
CA ARG A 7 -4.06 15.97 12.99
C ARG A 7 -4.75 15.63 11.69
N ARG A 8 -6.08 15.56 11.73
CA ARG A 8 -6.88 15.41 10.51
C ARG A 8 -6.77 16.69 9.68
N ASP A 9 -6.71 16.54 8.36
CA ASP A 9 -6.73 17.67 7.43
C ASP A 9 -7.97 18.56 7.67
N GLY A 10 -7.75 19.86 7.81
CA GLY A 10 -8.80 20.84 8.10
C GLY A 10 -9.45 20.71 9.49
N ALA A 11 -8.84 19.96 10.43
CA ALA A 11 -9.35 19.85 11.80
C ALA A 11 -9.29 21.18 12.58
N ASP A 12 -8.35 22.04 12.22
CA ASP A 12 -8.22 23.40 12.75
C ASP A 12 -7.73 24.36 11.65
N PRO A 13 -8.01 25.67 11.75
CA PRO A 13 -7.63 26.64 10.72
C PRO A 13 -6.12 26.74 10.47
N GLY A 14 -5.29 26.29 11.41
CA GLY A 14 -3.83 26.36 11.33
C GLY A 14 -3.18 25.13 10.69
N PHE A 15 -3.95 24.07 10.39
CA PHE A 15 -3.41 22.83 9.82
C PHE A 15 -4.16 22.41 8.56
N SER A 16 -3.42 22.33 7.45
CA SER A 16 -3.87 21.68 6.22
C SER A 16 -2.79 20.75 5.69
N ARG A 17 -3.20 19.68 4.99
CA ARG A 17 -2.30 18.75 4.32
C ARG A 17 -1.38 19.45 3.32
N ALA A 18 -1.92 20.44 2.60
CA ALA A 18 -1.17 21.22 1.62
C ALA A 18 -0.12 22.11 2.32
N GLY A 19 -0.48 22.75 3.43
CA GLY A 19 0.46 23.53 4.23
C GLY A 19 1.58 22.66 4.82
N ALA A 20 1.25 21.46 5.32
CA ALA A 20 2.25 20.52 5.81
C ALA A 20 3.24 20.09 4.70
N TRP A 21 2.72 19.82 3.50
CA TRP A 21 3.52 19.45 2.33
C TRP A 21 4.45 20.57 1.84
N GLU A 22 3.96 21.82 1.79
CA GLU A 22 4.70 22.94 1.21
C GLU A 22 5.62 23.66 2.20
N LEU A 23 5.26 23.72 3.49
CA LEU A 23 5.88 24.67 4.42
C LEU A 23 6.60 23.99 5.59
N THR A 24 6.29 22.73 5.90
CA THR A 24 6.81 22.09 7.11
C THR A 24 8.02 21.22 6.79
N PRO A 25 9.25 21.64 7.14
CA PRO A 25 10.44 20.80 6.91
C PRO A 25 10.39 19.54 7.77
N LEU A 26 10.86 18.42 7.20
CA LEU A 26 10.90 17.13 7.90
C LEU A 26 12.00 17.07 8.97
N TRP A 27 13.15 17.68 8.70
CA TRP A 27 14.26 17.83 9.63
C TRP A 27 14.83 19.26 9.57
N PRO A 28 15.47 19.73 10.65
CA PRO A 28 16.27 20.96 10.58
C PRO A 28 17.30 20.89 9.44
N GLY A 29 17.31 21.92 8.59
CA GLY A 29 18.22 22.01 7.43
C GLY A 29 17.68 21.39 6.13
N ALA A 30 16.61 20.59 6.18
CA ALA A 30 15.90 20.13 4.99
C ALA A 30 14.88 21.17 4.51
N ALA A 31 14.57 21.13 3.22
CA ALA A 31 13.38 21.77 2.67
C ALA A 31 12.10 21.10 3.18
N SER A 32 10.95 21.71 2.89
CA SER A 32 9.66 21.05 2.98
C SER A 32 9.59 19.82 2.06
N PRO A 33 8.68 18.85 2.32
CA PRO A 33 8.47 17.69 1.46
C PRO A 33 8.41 18.02 -0.04
N SER A 34 7.74 19.12 -0.43
CA SER A 34 7.67 19.58 -1.83
C SER A 34 9.03 19.91 -2.44
N GLY A 35 9.94 20.48 -1.65
CA GLY A 35 11.32 20.80 -2.05
C GLY A 35 12.29 19.63 -1.97
N LEU A 36 11.92 18.52 -1.32
CA LEU A 36 12.76 17.32 -1.21
C LEU A 36 12.60 16.36 -2.40
N GLY A 37 11.51 16.46 -3.16
CA GLY A 37 11.26 15.61 -4.33
C GLY A 37 12.39 15.70 -5.35
N GLY A 38 13.20 14.65 -5.44
CA GLY A 38 14.34 14.55 -6.36
C GLY A 38 15.69 15.04 -5.82
N THR A 39 15.79 15.35 -4.54
CA THR A 39 17.03 15.81 -3.90
C THR A 39 17.70 14.70 -3.10
N VAL A 40 19.01 14.54 -3.27
CA VAL A 40 19.83 13.66 -2.41
C VAL A 40 20.00 14.33 -1.06
N LEU A 41 19.69 13.59 0.01
CA LEU A 41 19.86 14.06 1.38
C LEU A 41 20.99 13.29 2.05
N ARG A 42 21.91 14.04 2.67
CA ARG A 42 22.79 13.53 3.71
C ARG A 42 22.21 13.89 5.06
N LEU A 43 22.09 12.88 5.92
CA LEU A 43 21.59 13.03 7.28
C LEU A 43 22.74 12.90 8.27
N ASP A 44 22.89 13.90 9.12
CA ASP A 44 23.82 13.86 10.24
C ASP A 44 23.08 13.44 11.51
N ALA A 45 23.72 12.53 12.27
CA ALA A 45 23.14 11.89 13.45
C ALA A 45 21.71 11.33 13.22
N PRO A 46 21.48 10.51 12.18
CA PRO A 46 20.15 9.97 11.89
C PRO A 46 19.67 9.12 13.06
N ARG A 47 18.46 9.41 13.53
CA ARG A 47 17.79 8.56 14.51
C ARG A 47 17.10 7.40 13.78
N LEU A 48 17.65 6.21 13.96
CA LEU A 48 17.06 4.96 13.48
C LEU A 48 16.41 4.21 14.65
N SER A 49 15.32 3.50 14.38
CA SER A 49 14.82 2.43 15.26
C SER A 49 15.62 1.15 15.07
N ASP A 50 15.38 0.16 15.94
CA ASP A 50 16.10 -1.13 15.91
C ASP A 50 15.87 -1.91 14.61
N ASP A 51 14.74 -1.67 13.93
CA ASP A 51 14.39 -2.19 12.61
C ASP A 51 14.90 -1.32 11.43
N GLY A 52 15.77 -0.36 11.72
CA GLY A 52 16.41 0.50 10.72
C GLY A 52 15.50 1.59 10.13
N ARG A 53 14.26 1.77 10.61
CA ARG A 53 13.39 2.87 10.13
C ARG A 53 13.89 4.23 10.62
N LEU A 54 13.76 5.23 9.75
CA LEU A 54 14.21 6.59 10.02
C LEU A 54 13.14 7.42 10.75
N ALA A 55 13.51 8.07 11.85
CA ALA A 55 12.61 8.91 12.63
C ALA A 55 12.78 10.42 12.34
N LEU A 56 11.66 11.17 12.41
CA LEU A 56 11.59 12.63 12.18
C LEU A 56 12.07 13.49 13.36
N GLY A 57 12.74 12.93 14.36
CA GLY A 57 13.11 13.65 15.58
C GLY A 57 14.51 13.31 16.11
N GLY A 58 14.88 13.95 17.23
CA GLY A 58 16.20 13.81 17.84
C GLY A 58 17.18 14.86 17.32
N ALA A 59 18.46 14.51 17.28
CA ALA A 59 19.53 15.40 16.82
C ALA A 59 19.73 15.38 15.29
N THR A 60 18.89 14.65 14.55
CA THR A 60 18.99 14.50 13.10
C THR A 60 18.97 15.86 12.40
N ARG A 61 19.97 16.10 11.53
CA ARG A 61 20.02 17.25 10.62
C ARG A 61 20.12 16.77 9.19
N ALA A 62 19.48 17.48 8.28
CA ALA A 62 19.48 17.14 6.87
C ALA A 62 20.22 18.19 6.04
N HIS A 63 20.97 17.72 5.05
CA HIS A 63 21.69 18.54 4.09
C HIS A 63 21.30 18.10 2.68
N ALA A 64 20.79 19.04 1.89
CA ALA A 64 20.54 18.83 0.47
C ALA A 64 21.86 18.83 -0.30
N GLU A 65 22.16 17.74 -1.00
CA GLU A 65 23.37 17.58 -1.81
C GLU A 65 23.12 17.79 -3.32
N GLY A 66 21.91 18.21 -3.68
CA GLY A 66 21.50 18.47 -5.06
C GLY A 66 20.63 17.36 -5.65
N PRO A 67 20.34 17.42 -6.96
CA PRO A 67 19.41 16.51 -7.60
C PRO A 67 19.96 15.08 -7.69
N LEU A 68 19.09 14.08 -7.62
CA LEU A 68 19.44 12.68 -7.81
C LEU A 68 19.75 12.40 -9.28
N SER A 69 20.98 12.01 -9.59
CA SER A 69 21.37 11.57 -10.92
C SER A 69 20.70 10.24 -11.29
N ARG A 70 20.27 10.10 -12.54
CA ARG A 70 19.76 8.84 -13.09
C ARG A 70 20.82 7.74 -13.11
N ASP A 71 22.09 8.12 -13.22
CA ASP A 71 23.22 7.20 -13.25
C ASP A 71 23.79 6.89 -11.86
N ASP A 72 23.20 7.45 -10.79
CA ASP A 72 23.62 7.15 -9.42
C ASP A 72 23.48 5.63 -9.16
N VAL A 73 24.57 5.00 -8.73
CA VAL A 73 24.63 3.56 -8.51
C VAL A 73 23.60 3.09 -7.46
N ARG A 74 23.33 3.90 -6.44
CA ARG A 74 22.34 3.62 -5.40
C ARG A 74 20.94 3.63 -6.00
N TRP A 75 20.65 4.60 -6.87
CA TRP A 75 19.39 4.66 -7.58
C TRP A 75 19.19 3.48 -8.54
N ARG A 76 20.24 3.11 -9.29
CA ARG A 76 20.15 2.00 -10.25
C ARG A 76 19.91 0.65 -9.59
N ALA A 77 20.49 0.44 -8.41
CA ALA A 77 20.35 -0.76 -7.60
C ALA A 77 19.05 -0.80 -6.77
N ALA A 78 18.37 0.34 -6.58
CA ALA A 78 17.17 0.42 -5.75
C ALA A 78 15.91 -0.12 -6.45
N GLY A 79 15.07 -0.79 -5.66
CA GLY A 79 13.73 -1.23 -6.04
C GLY A 79 13.67 -2.59 -6.74
N TYR A 80 12.45 -3.08 -6.93
CA TYR A 80 12.17 -4.37 -7.55
C TYR A 80 11.97 -4.22 -9.05
N ARG A 81 12.79 -4.93 -9.83
CA ARG A 81 12.68 -5.06 -11.30
C ARG A 81 12.04 -6.35 -11.76
N ASN A 82 11.82 -7.29 -10.85
CA ASN A 82 11.29 -8.62 -11.12
C ASN A 82 10.16 -8.89 -10.13
N TRP A 83 8.97 -9.18 -10.63
CA TRP A 83 7.78 -9.33 -9.77
C TRP A 83 7.78 -10.61 -8.96
N ALA A 84 8.48 -11.67 -9.41
CA ALA A 84 8.63 -12.89 -8.62
C ALA A 84 9.48 -12.63 -7.36
N VAL A 85 10.58 -11.87 -7.49
CA VAL A 85 11.42 -11.47 -6.35
C VAL A 85 10.63 -10.61 -5.35
N LEU A 86 9.82 -9.68 -5.86
CA LEU A 86 8.89 -8.91 -5.03
C LEU A 86 7.90 -9.84 -4.30
N GLY A 87 7.31 -10.81 -5.01
CA GLY A 87 6.37 -11.77 -4.43
C GLY A 87 6.97 -12.59 -3.29
N GLU A 88 8.22 -13.06 -3.45
CA GLU A 88 8.93 -13.76 -2.37
C GLU A 88 9.18 -12.84 -1.16
N ALA A 89 9.60 -11.61 -1.39
CA ALA A 89 9.84 -10.65 -0.31
C ALA A 89 8.55 -10.33 0.47
N VAL A 90 7.43 -10.15 -0.23
CA VAL A 90 6.11 -9.91 0.38
C VAL A 90 5.65 -11.12 1.20
N ARG A 91 5.83 -12.34 0.68
CA ARG A 91 5.51 -13.58 1.41
C ARG A 91 6.40 -13.79 2.63
N GLY A 92 7.71 -13.53 2.52
CA GLY A 92 8.65 -13.60 3.63
C GLY A 92 8.29 -12.67 4.79
N GLY A 93 7.72 -11.50 4.49
CA GLY A 93 7.20 -10.56 5.48
C GLY A 93 5.75 -10.80 5.92
N ALA A 94 5.13 -11.95 5.59
CA ALA A 94 3.73 -12.25 5.91
C ALA A 94 3.53 -13.06 7.22
N GLY A 95 4.49 -13.02 8.14
CA GLY A 95 4.44 -13.72 9.44
C GLY A 95 4.68 -12.79 10.63
N LEU A 96 4.34 -13.24 11.85
CA LEU A 96 4.51 -12.46 13.10
C LEU A 96 5.95 -12.03 13.41
N LEU A 97 6.91 -12.81 12.92
CA LEU A 97 8.34 -12.56 13.09
C LEU A 97 8.96 -11.92 11.84
N GLY A 98 8.20 -11.80 10.75
CA GLY A 98 8.66 -11.15 9.53
C GLY A 98 8.48 -9.66 9.64
N GLU A 99 9.47 -8.88 9.18
CA GLU A 99 9.31 -7.44 9.05
C GLU A 99 8.36 -7.14 7.87
N PRO A 100 7.18 -6.56 8.12
CA PRO A 100 6.21 -6.35 7.06
C PRO A 100 6.70 -5.26 6.11
N ILE A 101 6.71 -5.57 4.82
CA ILE A 101 6.96 -4.59 3.76
C ILE A 101 5.70 -3.73 3.61
N GLU A 102 5.75 -2.49 4.08
CA GLU A 102 4.64 -1.54 3.96
C GLU A 102 4.69 -0.77 2.64
N THR A 103 5.90 -0.46 2.14
CA THR A 103 6.10 0.30 0.91
C THR A 103 7.16 -0.34 0.05
N VAL A 104 6.97 -0.27 -1.27
CA VAL A 104 7.86 -0.85 -2.28
C VAL A 104 8.17 0.17 -3.36
N LEU A 105 9.41 0.14 -3.82
CA LEU A 105 9.85 0.85 -5.02
C LEU A 105 9.85 -0.14 -6.19
N LEU A 106 8.97 0.07 -7.15
CA LEU A 106 8.79 -0.78 -8.33
C LEU A 106 9.51 -0.15 -9.52
N ARG A 107 10.28 -0.93 -10.28
CA ARG A 107 11.04 -0.51 -11.46
C ARG A 107 10.47 -1.22 -12.70
N PRO A 108 9.35 -0.73 -13.26
CA PRO A 108 8.76 -1.34 -14.45
C PRO A 108 9.66 -1.15 -15.67
N ALA A 109 9.72 -2.16 -16.53
CA ALA A 109 10.30 -2.04 -17.87
C ALA A 109 9.33 -1.35 -18.84
N ALA A 110 8.02 -1.57 -18.64
CA ALA A 110 6.95 -0.94 -19.40
C ALA A 110 5.66 -0.88 -18.56
N TRP A 111 4.64 -0.18 -19.04
CA TRP A 111 3.33 -0.11 -18.40
C TRP A 111 2.24 0.16 -19.42
N ASP A 112 1.03 -0.29 -19.09
CA ASP A 112 -0.18 0.03 -19.83
C ASP A 112 -0.73 1.41 -19.39
N ALA A 113 -1.64 1.99 -20.18
CA ALA A 113 -2.41 3.13 -19.73
C ALA A 113 -3.31 2.74 -18.54
N PRO A 114 -3.36 3.54 -17.45
CA PRO A 114 -4.32 3.31 -16.37
C PRO A 114 -5.76 3.29 -16.89
N ARG A 115 -6.57 2.39 -16.34
CA ARG A 115 -7.99 2.22 -16.71
C ARG A 115 -8.87 2.31 -15.49
N LEU A 116 -10.00 3.00 -15.62
CA LEU A 116 -11.04 3.00 -14.59
C LEU A 116 -11.86 1.71 -14.71
N ASP A 117 -11.90 0.94 -13.63
CA ASP A 117 -12.92 -0.08 -13.41
C ASP A 117 -14.13 0.63 -12.77
N GLU A 118 -15.10 0.97 -13.62
CA GLU A 118 -16.30 1.73 -13.20
C GLU A 118 -17.18 0.95 -12.22
N ILE A 119 -17.18 -0.38 -12.33
CA ILE A 119 -17.99 -1.27 -11.49
C ILE A 119 -17.41 -1.30 -10.09
N ARG A 120 -16.08 -1.51 -9.98
CA ARG A 120 -15.39 -1.56 -8.69
C ARG A 120 -14.99 -0.19 -8.16
N GLN A 121 -15.24 0.87 -8.94
CA GLN A 121 -14.83 2.24 -8.66
C GLN A 121 -13.36 2.33 -8.25
N GLN A 122 -12.47 1.78 -9.06
CA GLN A 122 -11.04 1.80 -8.80
C GLN A 122 -10.27 2.03 -10.10
N LEU A 123 -9.14 2.73 -10.01
CA LEU A 123 -8.20 2.79 -11.11
C LEU A 123 -7.28 1.57 -11.06
N CYS A 124 -7.20 0.87 -12.18
CA CYS A 124 -6.33 -0.28 -12.40
C CYS A 124 -5.17 0.13 -13.31
N TRP A 125 -3.94 -0.11 -12.87
CA TRP A 125 -2.75 0.22 -13.65
C TRP A 125 -1.79 -0.97 -13.70
N THR A 126 -1.49 -1.47 -14.89
CA THR A 126 -0.61 -2.64 -15.04
C THR A 126 0.81 -2.21 -15.37
N LEU A 127 1.75 -2.70 -14.57
CA LEU A 127 3.19 -2.58 -14.78
C LEU A 127 3.73 -3.91 -15.35
N LEU A 128 4.74 -3.83 -16.21
CA LEU A 128 5.45 -4.96 -16.78
C LEU A 128 6.89 -4.96 -16.28
N ASP A 129 7.40 -6.11 -15.85
CA ASP A 129 8.82 -6.26 -15.56
C ASP A 129 9.64 -6.53 -16.83
N GLU A 130 10.96 -6.69 -16.69
CA GLU A 130 11.88 -6.97 -17.81
C GLU A 130 11.56 -8.30 -18.53
N GLY A 131 10.89 -9.24 -17.84
CA GLY A 131 10.42 -10.49 -18.42
C GLY A 131 9.01 -10.41 -19.03
N GLY A 132 8.36 -9.26 -18.97
CA GLY A 132 6.99 -9.05 -19.42
C GLY A 132 5.92 -9.55 -18.44
N ALA A 133 6.30 -9.99 -17.24
CA ALA A 133 5.33 -10.38 -16.22
C ALA A 133 4.51 -9.16 -15.77
N ARG A 134 3.22 -9.38 -15.51
CA ARG A 134 2.26 -8.32 -15.20
C ARG A 134 2.14 -8.14 -13.69
N LEU A 135 2.20 -6.88 -13.23
CA LEU A 135 1.87 -6.48 -11.86
C LEU A 135 0.75 -5.45 -11.89
N LEU A 136 -0.37 -5.77 -11.25
CA LEU A 136 -1.53 -4.89 -11.19
C LEU A 136 -1.49 -4.00 -9.94
N LEU A 137 -1.42 -2.70 -10.16
CA LEU A 137 -1.64 -1.68 -9.14
C LEU A 137 -3.11 -1.27 -9.13
N ARG A 138 -3.64 -1.01 -7.93
CA ARG A 138 -5.04 -0.63 -7.74
C ARG A 138 -5.12 0.61 -6.85
N LEU A 139 -5.97 1.55 -7.25
CA LEU A 139 -6.28 2.74 -6.48
C LEU A 139 -7.81 2.87 -6.36
N PRO A 140 -8.41 2.31 -5.29
CA PRO A 140 -9.84 2.46 -5.02
C PRO A 140 -10.23 3.93 -4.89
N TYR A 141 -11.41 4.27 -5.42
CA TYR A 141 -11.96 5.61 -5.30
C TYR A 141 -12.40 5.88 -3.86
N GLU A 142 -11.76 6.86 -3.25
CA GLU A 142 -12.20 7.49 -2.01
C GLU A 142 -12.12 9.00 -2.19
N PRO A 143 -13.04 9.81 -1.61
CA PRO A 143 -13.05 11.25 -1.82
C PRO A 143 -11.71 11.94 -1.53
N TRP A 144 -10.97 11.47 -0.51
CA TRP A 144 -9.67 12.02 -0.14
C TRP A 144 -8.51 11.59 -1.06
N LYS A 145 -8.72 10.55 -1.91
CA LYS A 145 -7.78 10.07 -2.94
C LYS A 145 -8.03 10.71 -4.31
N ALA A 146 -9.03 11.60 -4.45
CA ALA A 146 -9.43 12.15 -5.75
C ALA A 146 -8.27 12.85 -6.50
N GLU A 147 -7.44 13.62 -5.78
CA GLU A 147 -6.25 14.26 -6.38
C GLU A 147 -5.24 13.22 -6.85
N ARG A 148 -5.02 12.17 -6.06
CA ARG A 148 -4.12 11.06 -6.40
C ARG A 148 -4.51 10.34 -7.67
N LEU A 149 -5.79 10.03 -7.81
CA LEU A 149 -6.37 9.42 -9.02
C LEU A 149 -6.12 10.29 -10.25
N ALA A 150 -6.47 11.58 -10.16
CA ALA A 150 -6.29 12.51 -11.26
C ALA A 150 -4.81 12.71 -11.63
N ASN A 151 -3.94 12.80 -10.64
CA ASN A 151 -2.51 12.99 -10.85
C ASN A 151 -1.87 11.75 -11.48
N LEU A 152 -2.28 10.55 -11.07
CA LEU A 152 -1.79 9.32 -11.68
C LEU A 152 -2.14 9.24 -13.17
N GLU A 153 -3.39 9.52 -13.54
CA GLU A 153 -3.82 9.52 -14.94
C GLU A 153 -3.04 10.57 -15.77
N THR A 154 -2.86 11.77 -15.23
CA THR A 154 -2.18 12.87 -15.95
C THR A 154 -0.68 12.63 -16.09
N TRP A 155 -0.02 12.05 -15.09
CA TRP A 155 1.39 11.66 -15.19
C TRP A 155 1.57 10.48 -16.16
N ALA A 156 0.75 9.45 -16.09
CA ALA A 156 0.83 8.32 -17.01
C ALA A 156 0.58 8.73 -18.48
N ALA A 157 -0.30 9.71 -18.71
CA ALA A 157 -0.58 10.25 -20.04
C ALA A 157 0.43 11.32 -20.52
N SER A 158 1.38 11.74 -19.67
CA SER A 158 2.28 12.86 -19.97
C SER A 158 3.35 12.55 -21.03
N GLY A 159 3.63 11.27 -21.28
CA GLY A 159 4.78 10.83 -22.07
C GLY A 159 6.13 11.03 -21.38
N GLN A 160 6.17 11.58 -20.15
CA GLN A 160 7.41 11.66 -19.40
C GLN A 160 7.84 10.26 -18.93
N PRO A 161 9.15 9.93 -18.97
CA PRO A 161 9.62 8.63 -18.51
C PRO A 161 9.39 8.44 -17.01
N ILE A 162 8.53 7.50 -16.64
CA ILE A 162 8.35 7.04 -15.27
C ILE A 162 9.36 5.91 -15.02
N GLU A 163 10.42 6.21 -14.27
CA GLU A 163 11.50 5.28 -13.95
C GLU A 163 11.15 4.31 -12.83
N ALA A 164 10.28 4.74 -11.92
CA ALA A 164 9.83 3.93 -10.80
C ALA A 164 8.47 4.35 -10.28
N VAL A 165 7.82 3.46 -9.55
CA VAL A 165 6.56 3.70 -8.84
C VAL A 165 6.75 3.34 -7.38
N LEU A 166 6.46 4.26 -6.46
CA LEU A 166 6.31 3.92 -5.06
C LEU A 166 4.87 3.50 -4.80
N ALA A 167 4.72 2.28 -4.29
CA ALA A 167 3.43 1.71 -3.93
C ALA A 167 3.41 1.27 -2.47
N ARG A 168 2.26 1.42 -1.83
CA ARG A 168 1.98 0.90 -0.50
C ARG A 168 1.32 -0.46 -0.63
N LEU A 169 1.81 -1.44 0.12
CA LEU A 169 1.12 -2.70 0.29
C LEU A 169 0.04 -2.51 1.36
N ASP A 170 -1.21 -2.58 0.95
CA ASP A 170 -2.35 -2.56 1.85
C ASP A 170 -2.92 -3.99 1.93
N ARG A 171 -2.97 -4.51 3.15
CA ARG A 171 -3.46 -5.87 3.49
C ARG A 171 -4.86 -5.85 4.10
N SER A 172 -5.50 -4.69 4.16
CA SER A 172 -6.82 -4.55 4.79
C SER A 172 -7.90 -5.30 3.99
N GLY A 173 -8.75 -6.06 4.69
CA GLY A 173 -9.93 -6.70 4.08
C GLY A 173 -9.70 -8.01 3.34
N GLY A 174 -8.66 -8.77 3.69
CA GLY A 174 -8.43 -10.14 3.20
C GLY A 174 -7.90 -10.23 1.77
N ALA A 175 -7.31 -9.15 1.26
CA ALA A 175 -6.67 -9.08 -0.04
C ALA A 175 -5.47 -8.13 0.02
N SER A 176 -4.31 -8.56 -0.48
CA SER A 176 -3.17 -7.67 -0.63
C SER A 176 -3.33 -6.84 -1.91
N LEU A 177 -3.32 -5.51 -1.77
CA LEU A 177 -3.34 -4.56 -2.88
C LEU A 177 -2.09 -3.67 -2.86
N LEU A 178 -1.60 -3.31 -4.03
CA LEU A 178 -0.52 -2.33 -4.18
C LEU A 178 -1.10 -1.00 -4.65
N GLU A 179 -1.08 -0.02 -3.76
CA GLU A 179 -1.62 1.32 -4.01
C GLU A 179 -0.48 2.29 -4.36
N PRO A 180 -0.42 2.82 -5.60
CA PRO A 180 0.58 3.81 -5.98
C PRO A 180 0.33 5.12 -5.24
N PHE A 181 1.39 5.73 -4.70
CA PHE A 181 1.28 7.03 -4.01
C PHE A 181 2.32 8.06 -4.48
N ALA A 182 3.40 7.62 -5.13
CA ALA A 182 4.37 8.51 -5.75
C ALA A 182 5.00 7.86 -6.98
N LEU A 183 5.54 8.69 -7.88
CA LEU A 183 6.29 8.24 -9.06
C LEU A 183 7.71 8.79 -8.99
N ALA A 184 8.66 8.10 -9.60
CA ALA A 184 9.98 8.67 -9.90
C ALA A 184 10.03 8.96 -11.40
N VAL A 185 10.13 10.23 -11.77
CA VAL A 185 10.08 10.69 -13.16
C VAL A 185 11.45 11.22 -13.55
N ALA A 186 11.94 10.81 -14.73
CA ALA A 186 13.21 11.29 -15.24
C ALA A 186 13.05 12.62 -16.00
N HIS A 187 13.95 13.56 -15.73
CA HIS A 187 14.05 14.81 -16.47
C HIS A 187 15.51 15.28 -16.55
N GLY A 188 16.01 15.53 -17.77
CA GLY A 188 17.35 16.11 -17.97
C GLY A 188 18.50 15.33 -17.31
N GLY A 189 18.46 13.99 -17.31
CA GLY A 189 19.50 13.15 -16.69
C GLY A 189 19.37 12.99 -15.17
N THR A 190 18.39 13.64 -14.55
CA THR A 190 18.06 13.52 -13.13
C THR A 190 16.75 12.75 -12.92
N VAL A 191 16.52 12.30 -11.70
CA VAL A 191 15.30 11.63 -11.29
C VAL A 191 14.65 12.41 -10.16
N ARG A 192 13.35 12.66 -10.31
CA ARG A 192 12.55 13.37 -9.33
C ARG A 192 11.43 12.50 -8.80
N ALA A 193 11.29 12.44 -7.48
CA ALA A 193 10.10 11.87 -6.87
C ALA A 193 8.94 12.89 -6.96
N VAL A 194 7.78 12.44 -7.43
CA VAL A 194 6.55 13.22 -7.50
C VAL A 194 5.48 12.58 -6.63
N SER A 195 4.93 13.33 -5.69
CA SER A 195 3.82 12.86 -4.86
C SER A 195 2.51 12.94 -5.64
N LEU A 196 1.83 11.80 -5.80
CA LEU A 196 0.53 11.79 -6.48
C LEU A 196 -0.54 12.53 -5.67
N ASP A 197 -0.40 12.68 -4.36
CA ASP A 197 -1.37 13.41 -3.54
C ASP A 197 -1.31 14.93 -3.70
N PHE A 198 -0.17 15.48 -4.12
CA PHE A 198 0.06 16.93 -4.09
C PHE A 198 0.49 17.51 -5.44
N GLU A 199 1.15 16.72 -6.29
CA GLU A 199 1.81 17.23 -7.49
C GLU A 199 1.03 16.87 -8.76
N ARG A 200 0.44 17.91 -9.35
CA ARG A 200 -0.34 17.80 -10.57
C ARG A 200 0.52 17.33 -11.74
N GLY A 201 0.01 16.33 -12.47
CA GLY A 201 0.63 15.91 -13.72
C GLY A 201 0.49 16.98 -14.80
N PRO A 202 1.37 16.96 -15.81
CA PRO A 202 1.44 17.98 -16.84
C PRO A 202 0.35 17.83 -17.92
N ALA A 203 -0.32 16.68 -17.98
CA ALA A 203 -1.41 16.43 -18.94
C ALA A 203 -2.78 16.86 -18.41
N ARG A 204 -3.78 16.91 -19.30
CA ARG A 204 -5.16 17.23 -18.89
C ARG A 204 -5.83 16.02 -18.22
N PRO A 205 -6.58 16.23 -17.12
CA PRO A 205 -7.29 15.15 -16.45
C PRO A 205 -8.40 14.56 -17.33
N THR A 206 -8.52 13.23 -17.29
CA THR A 206 -9.50 12.38 -18.00
C THR A 206 -10.86 12.33 -17.27
N LEU A 207 -11.74 11.42 -17.70
CA LEU A 207 -13.12 11.27 -17.25
C LEU A 207 -13.22 10.82 -15.77
N ALA A 208 -12.31 10.00 -15.25
CA ALA A 208 -12.33 9.58 -13.84
C ALA A 208 -12.11 10.76 -12.87
N ALA A 209 -11.18 11.66 -13.19
CA ALA A 209 -10.99 12.94 -12.50
C ALA A 209 -12.17 13.92 -12.65
N ARG A 210 -13.03 13.76 -13.68
CA ARG A 210 -14.30 14.50 -13.79
C ARG A 210 -15.39 13.88 -12.95
N LEU A 211 -15.48 12.56 -12.89
CA LEU A 211 -16.44 11.84 -12.03
C LEU A 211 -16.20 12.16 -10.55
N GLY A 212 -14.94 12.19 -10.09
CA GLY A 212 -14.62 12.60 -8.72
C GLY A 212 -15.09 14.01 -8.35
N ARG A 213 -15.07 14.96 -9.30
CA ARG A 213 -15.61 16.31 -9.12
C ARG A 213 -17.14 16.36 -9.12
N LEU A 214 -17.79 15.50 -9.89
CA LEU A 214 -19.26 15.42 -9.97
C LEU A 214 -19.88 14.72 -8.75
N PHE A 215 -19.20 13.71 -8.19
CA PHE A 215 -19.69 12.95 -7.03
C PHE A 215 -19.16 13.44 -5.68
N GLY A 216 -18.25 14.42 -5.65
CA GLY A 216 -17.71 15.01 -4.42
C GLY A 216 -18.75 15.63 -3.48
N GLY A 217 -19.98 15.91 -3.97
CA GLY A 217 -21.11 16.40 -3.15
C GLY A 217 -22.12 15.33 -2.73
N ARG A 218 -22.02 14.11 -3.27
CA ARG A 218 -22.93 12.98 -2.99
C ARG A 218 -22.15 11.69 -3.07
N SER A 219 -21.71 11.16 -1.93
CA SER A 219 -21.24 9.77 -1.89
C SER A 219 -21.83 9.08 -0.67
N ALA A 220 -22.88 8.30 -0.92
CA ALA A 220 -23.00 7.04 -0.22
C ALA A 220 -21.83 6.16 -0.70
N PRO A 221 -21.23 5.32 0.17
CA PRO A 221 -20.19 4.39 -0.25
C PRO A 221 -20.70 3.56 -1.43
N ALA A 222 -19.86 3.41 -2.45
CA ALA A 222 -20.16 2.54 -3.58
C ALA A 222 -20.56 1.16 -3.07
N PRO A 223 -21.57 0.49 -3.66
CA PRO A 223 -21.82 -0.90 -3.37
C PRO A 223 -20.55 -1.68 -3.76
N ARG A 224 -19.81 -2.17 -2.75
CA ARG A 224 -18.72 -3.11 -2.97
C ARG A 224 -19.31 -4.30 -3.72
N GLU A 225 -18.74 -4.66 -4.88
CA GLU A 225 -19.08 -5.94 -5.51
C GLU A 225 -18.98 -7.05 -4.46
N PRO A 226 -19.86 -8.06 -4.52
CA PRO A 226 -19.74 -9.19 -3.62
C PRO A 226 -18.39 -9.85 -3.89
N GLN A 227 -17.43 -9.61 -3.00
CA GLN A 227 -16.19 -10.39 -2.93
C GLN A 227 -16.54 -11.90 -3.09
N PRO A 228 -15.72 -12.66 -3.84
CA PRO A 228 -15.85 -14.10 -3.92
C PRO A 228 -16.06 -14.71 -2.53
N VAL A 229 -16.92 -15.73 -2.45
CA VAL A 229 -17.35 -16.30 -1.16
C VAL A 229 -16.14 -16.74 -0.31
N HIS A 230 -15.09 -17.27 -0.95
CA HIS A 230 -13.86 -17.64 -0.27
C HIS A 230 -13.09 -16.43 0.28
N LEU A 231 -12.93 -15.35 -0.49
CA LEU A 231 -12.28 -14.12 0.01
C LEU A 231 -13.04 -13.47 1.16
N LYS A 232 -14.39 -13.46 1.10
CA LYS A 232 -15.21 -13.00 2.23
C LYS A 232 -14.99 -13.84 3.48
N ALA A 233 -14.94 -15.16 3.32
CA ALA A 233 -14.72 -16.08 4.42
C ALA A 233 -13.32 -15.93 5.02
N LEU A 234 -12.29 -15.75 4.18
CA LEU A 234 -10.92 -15.49 4.62
C LEU A 234 -10.80 -14.15 5.35
N ALA A 235 -11.39 -13.07 4.82
CA ALA A 235 -11.41 -11.76 5.48
C ALA A 235 -12.11 -11.83 6.85
N ALA A 236 -13.29 -12.47 6.92
CA ALA A 236 -14.02 -12.64 8.17
C ALA A 236 -13.26 -13.51 9.20
N LEU A 237 -12.50 -14.51 8.72
CA LEU A 237 -11.62 -15.32 9.57
C LEU A 237 -10.49 -14.48 10.16
N LEU A 238 -9.80 -13.68 9.34
CA LEU A 238 -8.71 -12.80 9.78
C LEU A 238 -9.20 -11.77 10.79
N ASP A 239 -10.32 -11.10 10.53
CA ASP A 239 -10.96 -10.14 11.45
C ASP A 239 -11.28 -10.78 12.81
N LEU A 240 -11.78 -12.02 12.81
CA LEU A 240 -12.13 -12.73 14.03
C LEU A 240 -10.88 -13.06 14.86
N LEU A 241 -9.81 -13.52 14.19
CA LEU A 241 -8.53 -13.82 14.83
C LEU A 241 -7.85 -12.56 15.38
N GLU A 242 -7.89 -11.46 14.65
CA GLU A 242 -7.35 -10.17 15.09
C GLU A 242 -8.08 -9.67 16.34
N ARG A 243 -9.41 -9.67 16.33
CA ARG A 243 -10.22 -9.31 17.51
C ARG A 243 -9.90 -10.19 18.71
N LYS A 244 -9.71 -11.50 18.51
CA LYS A 244 -9.28 -12.42 19.57
C LYS A 244 -7.87 -12.13 20.07
N GLY A 245 -6.95 -11.72 19.20
CA GLY A 245 -5.61 -11.28 19.57
C GLY A 245 -5.64 -10.03 20.46
N MET A 246 -6.51 -9.06 20.13
CA MET A 246 -6.66 -7.81 20.88
C MET A 246 -7.26 -7.99 22.28
N THR A 247 -8.07 -9.02 22.53
CA THR A 247 -8.70 -9.24 23.84
C THR A 247 -7.81 -9.97 24.84
N GLY A 248 -6.66 -10.52 24.41
CA GLY A 248 -5.76 -11.30 25.27
C GLY A 248 -6.33 -12.64 25.78
N HIS A 249 -7.58 -12.96 25.44
CA HIS A 249 -8.31 -14.13 25.90
C HIS A 249 -8.53 -15.12 24.75
N LEU A 250 -7.45 -15.80 24.34
CA LEU A 250 -7.48 -16.80 23.27
C LEU A 250 -8.29 -18.07 23.61
N GLN A 251 -8.69 -18.24 24.87
CA GLN A 251 -9.37 -19.45 25.37
C GLN A 251 -10.90 -19.31 25.51
N HIS A 252 -11.50 -18.15 25.20
CA HIS A 252 -12.94 -17.97 25.38
C HIS A 252 -13.76 -18.51 24.19
N ARG A 253 -14.85 -19.25 24.50
CA ARG A 253 -15.76 -19.93 23.55
C ARG A 253 -16.52 -19.00 22.59
N ASP A 254 -16.43 -17.69 22.81
CA ASP A 254 -17.02 -16.69 21.93
C ASP A 254 -16.37 -16.75 20.54
N GLY A 255 -17.22 -16.93 19.52
CA GLY A 255 -16.79 -17.07 18.12
C GLY A 255 -16.59 -18.50 17.61
N ALA A 256 -16.72 -19.54 18.45
CA ALA A 256 -16.64 -20.94 17.99
C ALA A 256 -17.72 -21.27 16.94
N ALA A 257 -18.94 -20.75 17.13
CA ALA A 257 -20.01 -20.89 16.15
C ALA A 257 -19.70 -20.17 14.83
N ALA A 258 -19.13 -18.97 14.90
CA ALA A 258 -18.71 -18.22 13.71
C ALA A 258 -17.57 -18.93 12.96
N LEU A 259 -16.59 -19.48 13.68
CA LEU A 259 -15.52 -20.31 13.10
C LEU A 259 -16.06 -21.60 12.47
N ALA A 260 -17.04 -22.26 13.11
CA ALA A 260 -17.69 -23.45 12.54
C ALA A 260 -18.50 -23.12 11.27
N GLU A 261 -19.12 -21.94 11.20
CA GLU A 261 -19.75 -21.44 9.97
C GLU A 261 -18.71 -21.19 8.88
N LEU A 262 -17.65 -20.43 9.18
CA LEU A 262 -16.56 -20.17 8.25
C LEU A 262 -15.92 -21.46 7.74
N ARG A 263 -15.75 -22.47 8.61
CA ARG A 263 -15.25 -23.80 8.21
C ARG A 263 -16.14 -24.44 7.14
N ARG A 264 -17.46 -24.43 7.33
CA ARG A 264 -18.41 -24.98 6.35
C ARG A 264 -18.36 -24.21 5.03
N THR A 265 -18.31 -22.88 5.10
CA THR A 265 -18.17 -22.03 3.91
C THR A 265 -16.89 -22.35 3.15
N LEU A 266 -15.75 -22.47 3.84
CA LEU A 266 -14.44 -22.77 3.24
C LEU A 266 -14.37 -24.18 2.64
N LEU A 267 -14.97 -25.18 3.27
CA LEU A 267 -15.12 -26.52 2.68
C LEU A 267 -15.95 -26.49 1.39
N ALA A 268 -17.06 -25.74 1.39
CA ALA A 268 -17.94 -25.65 0.22
C ALA A 268 -17.28 -25.00 -1.01
N VAL A 269 -16.21 -24.21 -0.80
CA VAL A 269 -15.44 -23.55 -1.87
C VAL A 269 -14.09 -24.23 -2.14
N GLY A 270 -13.82 -25.41 -1.55
CA GLY A 270 -12.62 -26.22 -1.81
C GLY A 270 -11.33 -25.75 -1.10
N LEU A 271 -11.45 -25.01 0.02
CA LEU A 271 -10.32 -24.60 0.86
C LEU A 271 -10.16 -25.54 2.07
N ASP A 272 -9.99 -26.83 1.78
CA ASP A 272 -9.95 -27.93 2.75
C ASP A 272 -8.84 -27.78 3.79
N ASP A 273 -7.65 -27.33 3.41
CA ASP A 273 -6.52 -27.14 4.33
C ASP A 273 -6.80 -26.08 5.40
N ILE A 274 -7.49 -25.00 5.01
CA ILE A 274 -7.87 -23.92 5.92
C ILE A 274 -9.02 -24.39 6.81
N ALA A 275 -9.99 -25.12 6.26
CA ALA A 275 -11.06 -25.71 7.04
C ALA A 275 -10.55 -26.72 8.08
N ALA A 276 -9.57 -27.56 7.72
CA ALA A 276 -8.90 -28.47 8.64
C ALA A 276 -8.11 -27.70 9.71
N ALA A 277 -7.46 -26.59 9.35
CA ALA A 277 -6.79 -25.72 10.32
C ALA A 277 -7.77 -25.07 11.31
N ILE A 278 -8.97 -24.65 10.87
CA ILE A 278 -10.03 -24.17 11.77
C ILE A 278 -10.46 -25.29 12.72
N GLN A 279 -10.64 -26.52 12.23
CA GLN A 279 -11.02 -27.64 13.08
C GLN A 279 -9.98 -27.93 14.16
N ARG A 280 -8.69 -27.97 13.79
CA ARG A 280 -7.58 -28.10 14.75
C ARG A 280 -7.59 -27.01 15.82
N TYR A 281 -7.86 -25.76 15.43
CA TYR A 281 -7.98 -24.67 16.39
C TYR A 281 -9.21 -24.79 17.31
N LEU A 282 -10.33 -25.29 16.81
CA LEU A 282 -11.54 -25.54 17.62
C LEU A 282 -11.33 -26.70 18.62
N ASP A 283 -10.61 -27.75 18.21
CA ASP A 283 -10.33 -28.92 19.05
C ASP A 283 -9.30 -28.60 20.14
N ALA A 284 -8.31 -27.78 19.81
CA ALA A 284 -7.22 -27.38 20.72
C ALA A 284 -6.89 -25.88 20.58
N PRO A 285 -7.69 -24.99 21.20
CA PRO A 285 -7.47 -23.55 21.09
C PRO A 285 -6.18 -23.15 21.82
N GLY A 286 -5.35 -22.35 21.15
CA GLY A 286 -4.10 -21.83 21.69
C GLY A 286 -3.43 -20.86 20.74
N ALA A 287 -2.46 -20.09 21.25
CA ALA A 287 -1.74 -19.09 20.48
C ALA A 287 -1.10 -19.67 19.22
N ALA A 288 -0.37 -20.79 19.34
CA ALA A 288 0.28 -21.43 18.20
C ALA A 288 -0.72 -21.83 17.09
N ALA A 289 -1.86 -22.41 17.44
CA ALA A 289 -2.89 -22.81 16.49
C ALA A 289 -3.61 -21.61 15.85
N ALA A 290 -3.88 -20.55 16.63
CA ALA A 290 -4.45 -19.30 16.12
C ALA A 290 -3.52 -18.62 15.10
N LEU A 291 -2.21 -18.62 15.38
CA LEU A 291 -1.20 -18.01 14.53
C LEU A 291 -0.97 -18.79 13.24
N ALA A 292 -0.92 -20.12 13.32
CA ALA A 292 -0.87 -20.97 12.15
C ALA A 292 -2.11 -20.75 11.24
N LEU A 293 -3.29 -20.66 11.84
CA LEU A 293 -4.53 -20.39 11.13
C LEU A 293 -4.54 -19.01 10.48
N PHE A 294 -4.08 -17.98 11.20
CA PHE A 294 -3.94 -16.62 10.68
C PHE A 294 -3.00 -16.59 9.47
N HIS A 295 -1.82 -17.20 9.59
CA HIS A 295 -0.83 -17.23 8.53
C HIS A 295 -1.32 -17.98 7.26
N LEU A 296 -2.00 -19.12 7.44
CA LEU A 296 -2.61 -19.86 6.34
C LEU A 296 -3.71 -19.04 5.65
N ALA A 297 -4.59 -18.39 6.41
CA ALA A 297 -5.66 -17.57 5.87
C ALA A 297 -5.12 -16.34 5.11
N GLN A 298 -4.10 -15.67 5.67
CA GLN A 298 -3.45 -14.53 5.04
C GLN A 298 -2.73 -14.95 3.75
N THR A 299 -2.01 -16.08 3.78
CA THR A 299 -1.30 -16.57 2.59
C THR A 299 -2.27 -16.97 1.49
N ALA A 300 -3.39 -17.63 1.83
CA ALA A 300 -4.42 -17.98 0.85
C ALA A 300 -5.09 -16.74 0.24
N ALA A 301 -5.38 -15.73 1.07
CA ALA A 301 -5.87 -14.43 0.63
C ALA A 301 -4.88 -13.76 -0.33
N ASP A 302 -3.59 -13.76 0.00
CA ASP A 302 -2.52 -13.16 -0.81
C ASP A 302 -2.33 -13.89 -2.15
N LEU A 303 -2.41 -15.23 -2.17
CA LEU A 303 -2.31 -16.02 -3.40
C LEU A 303 -3.47 -15.77 -4.38
N ASP A 304 -4.68 -15.55 -3.86
CA ASP A 304 -5.86 -15.28 -4.69
C ASP A 304 -5.91 -13.81 -5.16
N THR A 305 -5.33 -12.90 -4.38
CA THR A 305 -5.38 -11.46 -4.67
C THR A 305 -4.16 -10.94 -5.40
N ALA A 306 -3.06 -11.69 -5.41
CA ALA A 306 -1.79 -11.16 -5.84
C ALA A 306 -0.95 -12.14 -6.68
N PHE A 307 -0.46 -11.59 -7.80
CA PHE A 307 0.80 -11.89 -8.49
C PHE A 307 0.84 -12.83 -9.70
N LEU A 308 -0.18 -13.63 -10.03
CA LEU A 308 -0.10 -14.54 -11.20
C LEU A 308 -1.44 -14.70 -11.93
N GLN A 309 -2.04 -13.60 -12.39
CA GLN A 309 -2.87 -13.72 -13.60
C GLN A 309 -1.91 -13.63 -14.79
N GLY A 310 -1.48 -14.81 -15.26
CA GLY A 310 -0.72 -14.97 -16.49
C GLY A 310 -1.47 -14.46 -17.71
#